data_AF-A0A946HJF7-F1
#
_entry.id   AF-A0A946HJF7-F1
#
_cell.length_a   1.000
_cell.length_b   1.000
_cell.length_c   1.000
_cell.angle_alpha   90.00
_cell.angle_beta   90.00
_cell.angle_gamma   90.00
#
_symmetry.space_group_name_H-M   'P 1'
#
loop_
_entity.id
_entity.type
_entity.pdbx_description
1 polymer ?
#
loop_
_entity_poly.entity_id
_entity_poly.type
_entity_poly.pdbx_seq_one_letter_code
_entity_poly.pdbx_strand_id
1 'polypeptide(L)'
;MTLSDTTQSATTFLDEAALLAKIISALSELQDEREKRAVVVTELRAARLSALATIEANLAAAPLAAQTAIRAYSQLTDCLVRTTYHLAQNTFHPAPTPTTAERLAVIAVGGYGRGEMALHSDVDLLFLTPYKMTVWAESVIETMLYILWDLRLKVGHASRNIRDC
;
A
#
# COMPACT_ATOMS: atom_id res chain seq x y z
N MET A 1 27.86 -28.98 -8.17
CA MET A 1 27.62 -27.60 -8.65
C MET A 1 26.13 -27.32 -8.48
N THR A 2 25.71 -27.18 -7.23
CA THR A 2 24.32 -26.92 -6.85
C THR A 2 24.11 -25.43 -6.82
N LEU A 3 23.20 -24.94 -7.66
CA LEU A 3 22.75 -23.55 -7.69
C LEU A 3 22.26 -23.19 -6.29
N SER A 4 23.02 -22.34 -5.61
CA SER A 4 22.62 -21.71 -4.35
C SER A 4 21.42 -20.83 -4.65
N ASP A 5 20.25 -21.30 -4.21
CA ASP A 5 19.00 -20.57 -4.12
C ASP A 5 19.24 -19.28 -3.32
N THR A 6 19.47 -18.17 -4.02
CA THR A 6 19.81 -16.87 -3.44
C THR A 6 18.54 -16.05 -3.26
N THR A 7 17.51 -16.64 -2.66
CA THR A 7 16.25 -15.97 -2.31
C THR A 7 16.11 -15.69 -0.81
N GLN A 8 17.23 -15.73 -0.08
CA GLN A 8 17.24 -15.45 1.36
C GLN A 8 17.93 -14.12 1.67
N SER A 9 17.15 -13.04 1.59
CA SER A 9 17.06 -12.03 2.64
C SER A 9 15.90 -11.07 2.30
N ALA A 10 14.67 -11.48 2.61
CA ALA A 10 13.62 -10.50 2.84
C ALA A 10 14.06 -9.72 4.09
N THR A 11 14.65 -8.54 3.89
CA THR A 11 14.88 -7.60 4.96
C THR A 11 13.51 -7.13 5.40
N THR A 12 12.85 -7.86 6.29
CA THR A 12 11.52 -7.51 6.80
C THR A 12 11.69 -6.35 7.77
N PHE A 13 11.83 -5.14 7.23
CA PHE A 13 11.89 -3.89 8.00
C PHE A 13 10.50 -3.43 8.50
N LEU A 14 9.43 -4.13 8.08
CA LEU A 14 8.07 -3.86 8.49
C LEU A 14 7.28 -5.17 8.59
N ASP A 15 6.70 -5.43 9.76
CA ASP A 15 5.72 -6.50 9.95
C ASP A 15 4.32 -5.95 9.65
N GLU A 16 3.84 -6.23 8.44
CA GLU A 16 2.54 -5.76 7.97
C GLU A 16 1.36 -6.34 8.74
N ALA A 17 1.45 -7.60 9.17
CA ALA A 17 0.38 -8.24 9.92
C ALA A 17 0.24 -7.59 11.30
N ALA A 18 1.39 -7.33 11.97
CA ALA A 18 1.41 -6.61 13.23
C ALA A 18 0.92 -5.16 13.08
N LEU A 19 1.31 -4.46 12.00
CA LEU A 19 0.84 -3.10 11.70
C LEU A 19 -0.68 -3.07 11.51
N LEU A 20 -1.22 -3.98 10.69
CA LEU A 20 -2.66 -4.06 10.44
C LEU A 20 -3.43 -4.38 11.72
N ALA A 21 -2.96 -5.35 12.52
CA ALA A 21 -3.58 -5.69 13.79
C ALA A 21 -3.59 -4.51 14.77
N LYS A 22 -2.47 -3.77 14.86
CA LYS A 22 -2.37 -2.56 15.68
C LYS A 22 -3.39 -1.50 15.23
N ILE A 23 -3.49 -1.25 13.93
CA ILE A 23 -4.45 -0.29 13.38
C ILE A 23 -5.88 -0.73 13.71
N ILE A 24 -6.26 -1.97 13.39
CA ILE A 24 -7.61 -2.47 13.66
C ILE A 24 -7.97 -2.34 15.15
N SER A 25 -7.04 -2.68 16.05
CA SER A 25 -7.24 -2.51 17.49
C SER A 25 -7.44 -1.05 17.89
N ALA A 26 -6.74 -0.10 17.25
CA ALA A 26 -6.90 1.33 17.53
C ALA A 26 -8.23 1.90 17.00
N LEU A 27 -8.85 1.23 16.03
CA LEU A 27 -10.10 1.66 15.41
C LEU A 27 -11.35 1.10 16.12
N SER A 28 -11.24 0.10 17.00
CA SER A 28 -12.40 -0.63 17.54
C SER A 28 -13.40 0.26 18.31
N GLU A 29 -12.90 1.28 18.99
CA GLU A 29 -13.71 2.18 19.82
C GLU A 29 -14.18 3.43 19.06
N LEU A 30 -13.75 3.62 17.82
CA LEU A 30 -14.07 4.81 17.03
C LEU A 30 -15.34 4.61 16.21
N GLN A 31 -16.22 5.61 16.24
CA GLN A 31 -17.44 5.65 15.43
C GLN A 31 -17.23 6.53 14.19
N ASP A 32 -16.63 7.70 14.38
CA ASP A 32 -16.45 8.73 13.35
C ASP A 32 -15.38 8.34 12.30
N GLU A 33 -15.72 8.47 11.01
CA GLU A 33 -14.84 8.09 9.91
C GLU A 33 -13.61 8.99 9.77
N ARG A 34 -13.74 10.28 10.11
CA ARG A 34 -12.61 11.22 10.05
C ARG A 34 -11.60 10.91 11.14
N GLU A 35 -12.06 10.57 12.34
CA GLU A 35 -11.21 10.09 13.43
C GLU A 35 -10.52 8.77 13.07
N LYS A 36 -11.26 7.80 12.52
CA LYS A 36 -10.69 6.53 12.03
C LYS A 36 -9.58 6.79 11.00
N ARG A 37 -9.84 7.63 10.00
CA ARG A 37 -8.84 7.98 8.97
C ARG A 37 -7.61 8.66 9.58
N ALA A 38 -7.81 9.57 10.54
CA ALA A 38 -6.69 10.23 11.23
C ALA A 38 -5.79 9.23 11.97
N VAL A 39 -6.38 8.23 12.64
CA VAL A 39 -5.62 7.14 13.29
C VAL A 39 -4.88 6.30 12.27
N VAL A 40 -5.55 5.87 11.19
CA VAL A 40 -4.91 5.10 10.10
C VAL A 40 -3.69 5.84 9.55
N VAL A 41 -3.86 7.11 9.19
CA VAL A 41 -2.77 7.95 8.66
C VAL A 41 -1.63 8.09 9.67
N THR A 42 -1.94 8.25 10.96
CA THR A 42 -0.93 8.39 12.02
C THR A 42 -0.08 7.12 12.14
N GLU A 43 -0.72 5.96 12.19
CA GLU A 43 -0.04 4.67 12.32
C GLU A 43 0.76 4.30 11.08
N LEU A 44 0.17 4.47 9.88
CA LEU A 44 0.87 4.25 8.62
C LEU A 44 2.06 5.20 8.45
N ARG A 45 1.93 6.47 8.88
CA ARG A 45 3.04 7.43 8.84
C ARG A 45 4.17 7.01 9.77
N ALA A 46 3.85 6.58 10.99
CA ALA A 46 4.84 6.12 11.96
C ALA A 46 5.60 4.89 11.43
N ALA A 47 4.87 3.90 10.90
CA ALA A 47 5.45 2.71 10.27
C ALA A 47 6.36 3.07 9.09
N ARG A 48 5.90 3.96 8.20
CA ARG A 48 6.67 4.43 7.06
C ARG A 48 7.98 5.10 7.49
N LEU A 49 7.94 6.00 8.47
CA LEU A 49 9.14 6.70 8.93
C LEU A 49 10.15 5.73 9.56
N SER A 50 9.69 4.78 10.37
CA SER A 50 10.55 3.76 10.98
C SER A 50 11.20 2.85 9.93
N ALA A 51 10.44 2.42 8.93
CA ALA A 51 10.94 1.63 7.82
C ALA A 51 11.97 2.40 6.97
N LEU A 52 11.68 3.66 6.62
CA LEU A 52 12.61 4.50 5.86
C LEU A 52 13.94 4.70 6.59
N ALA A 53 13.90 4.99 7.90
CA ALA A 53 15.11 5.12 8.71
C ALA A 53 15.96 3.83 8.70
N THR A 54 15.31 2.66 8.70
CA THR A 54 15.99 1.37 8.61
C THR A 54 16.63 1.17 7.23
N ILE A 55 15.92 1.51 6.15
CA ILE A 55 16.45 1.41 4.78
C ILE A 55 17.63 2.36 4.59
N GLU A 56 17.53 3.60 5.09
CA GLU A 56 18.60 4.59 5.04
C GLU A 56 19.84 4.14 5.80
N ALA A 57 19.67 3.58 7.01
CA ALA A 57 20.78 3.03 7.79
C ALA A 57 21.47 1.85 7.07
N ASN A 58 20.69 0.96 6.45
CA ASN A 58 21.21 -0.15 5.67
C ASN A 58 22.00 0.32 4.44
N LEU A 59 21.50 1.33 3.72
CA LEU A 59 22.19 1.92 2.58
C LEU A 59 23.46 2.66 3.01
N ALA A 60 23.45 3.37 4.13
CA ALA A 60 24.64 4.03 4.68
C ALA A 60 25.72 3.02 5.06
N ALA A 61 25.34 1.86 5.61
CA ALA A 61 26.26 0.77 5.94
C ALA A 61 26.80 0.05 4.69
N ALA A 62 26.05 0.02 3.60
CA ALA A 62 26.46 -0.59 2.33
C ALA A 62 26.14 0.33 1.12
N PRO A 63 26.93 1.40 0.88
CA PRO A 63 26.59 2.44 -0.10
C PRO A 63 26.45 1.96 -1.55
N LEU A 64 27.07 0.82 -1.90
CA LEU A 64 26.98 0.22 -3.23
C LEU A 64 25.76 -0.70 -3.41
N ALA A 65 24.95 -0.91 -2.36
CA ALA A 65 23.77 -1.78 -2.37
C ALA A 65 22.49 -1.03 -2.77
N ALA A 66 22.57 -0.10 -3.73
CA ALA A 66 21.44 0.74 -4.15
C ALA A 66 20.21 -0.06 -4.62
N GLN A 67 20.43 -1.19 -5.32
CA GLN A 67 19.34 -2.06 -5.77
C GLN A 67 18.53 -2.65 -4.61
N THR A 68 19.19 -3.00 -3.51
CA THR A 68 18.53 -3.49 -2.29
C THR A 68 17.66 -2.40 -1.67
N ALA A 69 18.15 -1.16 -1.59
CA ALA A 69 17.39 -0.03 -1.09
C ALA A 69 16.16 0.28 -1.97
N ILE A 70 16.33 0.29 -3.30
CA ILE A 70 15.24 0.51 -4.27
C ILE A 70 14.13 -0.55 -4.11
N ARG A 71 14.51 -1.83 -3.99
CA ARG A 71 13.55 -2.92 -3.75
C ARG A 71 12.85 -2.76 -2.41
N ALA A 72 13.59 -2.41 -1.36
CA ALA A 72 13.04 -2.15 -0.03
C ALA A 72 12.03 -0.99 -0.04
N TYR A 73 12.31 0.12 -0.72
CA TYR A 73 11.34 1.20 -0.87
C TYR A 73 10.07 0.78 -1.61
N SER A 74 10.21 -0.06 -2.64
CA SER A 74 9.07 -0.61 -3.37
C SER A 74 8.24 -1.54 -2.49
N GLN A 75 8.88 -2.41 -1.70
CA GLN A 75 8.23 -3.29 -0.74
C GLN A 75 7.53 -2.53 0.40
N LEU A 76 8.14 -1.45 0.90
CA LEU A 76 7.51 -0.57 1.87
C LEU A 76 6.22 0.02 1.30
N THR A 77 6.30 0.54 0.07
CA THR A 77 5.15 1.14 -0.61
C THR A 77 4.04 0.10 -0.84
N ASP A 78 4.41 -1.11 -1.21
CA ASP A 78 3.49 -2.23 -1.36
C ASP A 78 2.75 -2.57 -0.06
N CYS A 79 3.47 -2.63 1.08
CA CYS A 79 2.84 -2.81 2.38
C CYS A 79 1.85 -1.67 2.70
N LEU A 80 2.21 -0.41 2.44
CA LEU A 80 1.32 0.73 2.69
C LEU A 80 0.07 0.67 1.82
N VAL A 81 0.22 0.36 0.52
CA VAL A 81 -0.90 0.25 -0.42
C VAL A 81 -1.81 -0.92 -0.06
N ARG A 82 -1.26 -2.10 0.24
CA ARG A 82 -2.05 -3.29 0.64
C ARG A 82 -2.77 -3.08 1.97
N THR A 83 -2.10 -2.50 2.97
CA THR A 83 -2.72 -2.17 4.25
C THR A 83 -3.85 -1.15 4.06
N THR A 84 -3.63 -0.12 3.25
CA THR A 84 -4.64 0.90 2.94
C THR A 84 -5.84 0.28 2.20
N TYR A 85 -5.59 -0.59 1.22
CA TYR A 85 -6.65 -1.29 0.49
C TYR A 85 -7.48 -2.18 1.41
N HIS A 86 -6.82 -2.96 2.26
CA HIS A 86 -7.49 -3.81 3.24
C HIS A 86 -8.39 -3.00 4.17
N LEU A 87 -7.90 -1.88 4.70
CA LEU A 87 -8.68 -1.01 5.59
C LEU A 87 -9.85 -0.34 4.85
N ALA A 88 -9.61 0.18 3.64
CA ALA A 88 -10.66 0.78 2.82
C ALA A 88 -11.81 -0.20 2.56
N GLN A 89 -11.49 -1.45 2.19
CA GLN A 89 -12.47 -2.48 1.89
C GLN A 89 -13.17 -3.04 3.14
N ASN A 90 -12.45 -3.28 4.24
CA ASN A 90 -13.00 -4.04 5.37
C ASN A 90 -13.44 -3.17 6.56
N THR A 91 -12.97 -1.92 6.62
CA THR A 91 -13.26 -1.02 7.76
C THR A 91 -14.11 0.17 7.34
N PHE A 92 -13.82 0.80 6.21
CA PHE A 92 -14.56 1.97 5.74
C PHE A 92 -15.76 1.59 4.88
N HIS A 93 -15.59 0.66 3.94
CA HIS A 93 -16.62 0.29 2.97
C HIS A 93 -16.89 -1.23 2.95
N PRO A 94 -17.30 -1.84 4.08
CA PRO A 94 -17.59 -3.27 4.11
C PRO A 94 -18.74 -3.61 3.16
N ALA A 95 -18.51 -4.61 2.31
CA ALA A 95 -19.54 -5.21 1.46
C ALA A 95 -19.90 -6.60 2.02
N PRO A 96 -20.92 -6.73 2.90
CA PRO A 96 -21.24 -7.99 3.58
C PRO A 96 -21.82 -9.06 2.64
N THR A 97 -22.33 -8.66 1.47
CA THR A 97 -22.86 -9.57 0.46
C THR A 97 -22.33 -9.17 -0.91
N PRO A 98 -21.01 -9.32 -1.15
CA PRO A 98 -20.38 -8.84 -2.36
C PRO A 98 -20.78 -9.70 -3.55
N THR A 99 -21.06 -9.08 -4.69
CA THR A 99 -21.25 -9.76 -5.97
C THR A 99 -19.98 -9.66 -6.80
N THR A 100 -20.05 -10.08 -8.08
CA THR A 100 -18.92 -9.86 -8.99
C THR A 100 -18.70 -8.37 -9.27
N ALA A 101 -19.71 -7.51 -9.09
CA ALA A 101 -19.60 -6.07 -9.32
C ALA A 101 -18.76 -5.35 -8.24
N GLU A 102 -18.70 -5.89 -7.01
CA GLU A 102 -17.91 -5.37 -5.89
C GLU A 102 -16.50 -5.98 -5.84
N ARG A 103 -15.93 -6.30 -7.02
CA ARG A 103 -14.53 -6.70 -7.14
C ARG A 103 -13.71 -5.52 -7.62
N LEU A 104 -12.62 -5.25 -6.91
CA LEU A 104 -11.64 -4.24 -7.25
C LEU A 104 -10.25 -4.88 -7.23
N ALA A 105 -9.44 -4.60 -8.24
CA ALA A 105 -8.02 -4.92 -8.24
C ALA A 105 -7.22 -3.61 -8.22
N VAL A 106 -6.15 -3.59 -7.42
CA VAL A 106 -5.20 -2.48 -7.34
C VAL A 106 -3.89 -2.98 -7.93
N ILE A 107 -3.42 -2.31 -8.98
CA ILE A 107 -2.26 -2.75 -9.76
C ILE A 107 -1.20 -1.66 -9.70
N ALA A 108 0.00 -2.02 -9.23
CA ALA A 108 1.17 -1.15 -9.32
C ALA A 108 1.64 -1.05 -10.79
N VAL A 109 1.88 0.15 -11.29
CA VAL A 109 2.40 0.37 -12.65
C VAL A 109 3.74 1.13 -12.63
N GLY A 110 4.38 1.29 -13.78
CA GLY A 110 5.63 2.04 -13.89
C GLY A 110 6.78 1.41 -13.09
N GLY A 111 7.61 2.26 -12.46
CA GLY A 111 8.74 1.82 -11.63
C GLY A 111 8.30 1.10 -10.36
N TYR A 112 7.15 1.48 -9.79
CA TYR A 112 6.56 0.77 -8.65
C TYR A 112 6.17 -0.67 -9.03
N GLY A 113 5.49 -0.86 -10.17
CA GLY A 113 5.12 -2.18 -10.66
C GLY A 113 6.32 -3.11 -10.95
N ARG A 114 7.50 -2.56 -11.26
CA ARG A 114 8.73 -3.35 -11.45
C ARG A 114 9.52 -3.61 -10.17
N GLY A 115 9.12 -3.03 -9.05
CA GLY A 115 9.91 -3.08 -7.81
C GLY A 115 11.20 -2.25 -7.88
N GLU A 116 11.22 -1.24 -8.75
CA GLU A 116 12.38 -0.39 -9.06
C GLU A 116 12.14 1.07 -8.65
N MET A 117 11.38 1.30 -7.59
CA MET A 117 10.99 2.65 -7.16
C MET A 117 12.15 3.40 -6.48
N ALA A 118 12.50 4.57 -7.00
CA ALA A 118 13.41 5.49 -6.30
C ALA A 118 12.68 6.19 -5.13
N LEU A 119 13.43 6.64 -4.12
CA LEU A 119 12.93 7.19 -2.83
C LEU A 119 11.86 8.30 -2.94
N HIS A 120 11.84 9.05 -4.05
CA HIS A 120 10.91 10.16 -4.29
C HIS A 120 10.04 9.97 -5.54
N SER A 121 9.97 8.74 -6.06
CA SER A 121 9.09 8.46 -7.20
C SER A 121 7.63 8.57 -6.79
N ASP A 122 6.80 8.88 -7.78
CA ASP A 122 5.35 8.83 -7.62
C ASP A 122 4.90 7.35 -7.46
N VAL A 123 3.82 7.15 -6.71
CA VAL A 123 3.15 5.86 -6.55
C VAL A 123 2.06 5.76 -7.59
N ASP A 124 2.33 5.05 -8.68
CA ASP A 124 1.37 4.91 -9.77
C ASP A 124 0.49 3.67 -9.60
N LEU A 125 -0.82 3.87 -9.53
CA LEU A 125 -1.84 2.84 -9.29
C LEU A 125 -2.86 2.77 -10.44
N LEU A 126 -3.16 1.55 -10.89
CA LEU A 126 -4.31 1.25 -11.74
C LEU A 126 -5.36 0.52 -10.92
N PHE A 127 -6.54 1.12 -10.80
CA PHE A 127 -7.73 0.52 -10.22
C PHE A 127 -8.55 -0.15 -11.32
N LEU A 128 -8.73 -1.46 -11.23
CA LEU A 128 -9.39 -2.26 -12.26
C LEU A 128 -10.66 -2.92 -11.71
N THR A 129 -11.78 -2.72 -12.40
CA THR A 129 -13.08 -3.35 -12.10
C THR A 129 -13.50 -4.32 -13.22
N PRO A 130 -14.32 -5.35 -12.94
CA PRO A 130 -14.68 -6.34 -13.95
C PRO A 130 -15.67 -5.82 -15.01
N TYR A 131 -16.53 -4.87 -14.64
CA TYR A 131 -17.56 -4.29 -15.51
C TYR A 131 -17.63 -2.78 -15.30
N LYS A 132 -18.80 -2.19 -15.06
CA LYS A 132 -18.88 -0.76 -14.77
C LYS A 132 -18.33 -0.46 -13.39
N MET A 133 -17.75 0.73 -13.23
CA MET A 133 -17.40 1.26 -11.91
C MET A 133 -18.68 1.33 -11.05
N THR A 134 -18.63 0.75 -9.85
CA THR A 134 -19.73 0.79 -8.89
C THR A 134 -19.48 1.91 -7.88
N VAL A 135 -20.56 2.41 -7.26
CA VAL A 135 -20.45 3.42 -6.18
C VAL A 135 -19.57 2.90 -5.04
N TRP A 136 -19.67 1.60 -4.72
CA TRP A 136 -18.81 0.97 -3.73
C TRP A 136 -17.32 1.05 -4.12
N ALA A 137 -16.98 0.72 -5.37
CA ALA A 137 -15.60 0.78 -5.84
C ALA A 137 -15.08 2.23 -5.84
N GLU A 138 -15.90 3.21 -6.23
CA GLU A 138 -15.57 4.64 -6.13
C GLU A 138 -15.23 5.04 -4.69
N SER A 139 -16.06 4.66 -3.72
CA SER A 139 -15.83 4.96 -2.30
C SER A 139 -14.55 4.33 -1.76
N VAL A 140 -14.26 3.08 -2.15
CA VAL A 140 -13.01 2.38 -1.77
C VAL A 140 -11.81 3.12 -2.36
N ILE A 141 -11.83 3.42 -3.66
CA ILE A 141 -10.75 4.13 -4.35
C ILE A 141 -10.52 5.51 -3.74
N GLU A 142 -11.58 6.29 -3.51
CA GLU A 142 -11.50 7.62 -2.92
C GLU A 142 -10.88 7.58 -1.52
N THR A 143 -11.30 6.62 -0.68
CA THR A 143 -10.74 6.43 0.66
C THR A 143 -9.26 6.08 0.62
N MET A 144 -8.86 5.19 -0.31
CA MET A 144 -7.45 4.87 -0.50
C MET A 144 -6.65 6.11 -0.91
N LEU A 145 -7.14 6.88 -1.88
CA LEU A 145 -6.47 8.08 -2.37
C LEU A 145 -6.30 9.12 -1.25
N TYR A 146 -7.33 9.40 -0.46
CA TYR A 146 -7.20 10.33 0.67
C TYR A 146 -6.18 9.87 1.71
N ILE A 147 -6.17 8.60 2.08
CA ILE A 147 -5.18 8.07 3.03
C ILE A 147 -3.76 8.23 2.46
N LEU A 148 -3.52 7.85 1.20
CA LEU A 148 -2.19 7.94 0.58
C LEU A 148 -1.73 9.40 0.40
N TRP A 149 -2.63 10.31 0.05
CA TRP A 149 -2.33 11.74 -0.03
C TRP A 149 -2.07 12.36 1.35
N ASP A 150 -2.80 11.95 2.39
CA ASP A 150 -2.57 12.38 3.77
C ASP A 150 -1.22 11.86 4.30
N LEU A 151 -0.72 10.72 3.78
CA LEU A 151 0.66 10.26 3.98
C LEU A 151 1.71 11.08 3.22
N ARG A 152 1.29 12.12 2.47
CA ARG A 152 2.12 12.97 1.61
C ARG A 152 2.80 12.22 0.47
N LEU A 153 2.22 11.08 0.05
CA LEU A 153 2.67 10.39 -1.16
C LEU A 153 2.09 11.11 -2.38
N LYS A 154 2.91 11.25 -3.41
CA LYS A 154 2.44 11.64 -4.74
C LYS A 154 1.87 10.39 -5.40
N VAL A 155 0.58 10.41 -5.71
CA VAL A 155 -0.12 9.25 -6.26
C VAL A 155 -0.63 9.57 -7.65
N GLY A 156 -0.02 8.97 -8.67
CA GLY A 156 -0.60 8.88 -10.00
C GLY A 156 -1.63 7.76 -10.01
N HIS A 157 -2.80 7.98 -10.59
CA HIS A 157 -3.79 6.91 -10.67
C HIS A 157 -4.62 6.94 -11.95
N ALA A 158 -5.13 5.76 -12.31
CA ALA A 158 -6.16 5.59 -13.32
C ALA A 158 -7.16 4.55 -12.84
N SER A 159 -8.41 4.71 -13.26
CA SER A 159 -9.47 3.72 -13.02
C SER A 159 -10.01 3.24 -14.35
N ARG A 160 -10.06 1.91 -14.54
CA ARG A 160 -10.49 1.26 -15.77
C ARG A 160 -11.36 0.06 -15.46
N ASN A 161 -12.10 -0.39 -16.46
CA ASN A 161 -12.68 -1.72 -16.45
C ASN A 161 -11.95 -2.62 -17.45
N ILE A 162 -12.18 -3.94 -17.33
CA ILE A 162 -11.51 -4.94 -18.18
C ILE A 162 -11.73 -4.69 -19.68
N ARG A 163 -12.83 -4.06 -20.11
CA ARG A 163 -13.10 -3.79 -21.53
C ARG A 163 -12.34 -2.57 -22.05
N ASP A 164 -11.91 -1.68 -21.17
CA ASP A 164 -11.21 -0.44 -21.48
C ASP A 164 -9.67 -0.58 -21.34
N CYS A 165 -9.18 -1.81 -21.13
CA CYS A 165 -7.77 -2.20 -21.14
C CYS A 165 -7.40 -2.87 -22.46
#